data_AF-A0A2A7UHY5-F1
#
_entry.id   AF-A0A2A7UHY5-F1
#
_cell.length_a   1.000
_cell.length_b   1.000
_cell.length_c   1.000
_cell.angle_alpha   90.00
_cell.angle_beta   90.00
_cell.angle_gamma   90.00
#
_symmetry.space_group_name_H-M   'P 1'
#
loop_
_entity.id
_entity.type
_entity.pdbx_description
1 polymer ?
#
loop_
_entity_poly.entity_id
_entity_poly.type
_entity_poly.pdbx_seq_one_letter_code
_entity_poly.pdbx_strand_id
1 'polypeptide(L)'
;MTGPGSPTRAIALLHGTHDPATLEALTRKHRLHLVYTVHADVTAVLAALIAVQHVLDRAADAVVIPHLDDLEAGTPWWVVTRVADLITATQRYPRRWGITAPTPPEQ
;
A
#
# COMPACT_ATOMS: atom_id res chain seq x y z
N MET A 1 -16.27 7.87 -24.27
CA MET A 1 -16.99 8.15 -23.01
C MET A 1 -16.48 7.21 -21.93
N THR A 2 -15.32 7.50 -21.33
CA THR A 2 -14.84 6.76 -20.14
C THR A 2 -15.43 7.46 -18.92
N GLY A 3 -16.40 6.81 -18.27
CA GLY A 3 -16.92 7.29 -16.98
C GLY A 3 -15.77 7.43 -15.98
N PRO A 4 -15.89 8.31 -14.96
CA PRO A 4 -14.90 8.37 -13.90
C PRO A 4 -14.79 6.96 -13.31
N GLY A 5 -13.63 6.33 -13.46
CA GLY A 5 -13.39 4.97 -12.95
C GLY A 5 -13.80 4.87 -11.49
N SER A 6 -14.39 3.73 -11.10
CA SER A 6 -14.79 3.48 -9.72
C SER A 6 -13.64 3.76 -8.76
N PRO A 7 -13.91 4.33 -7.58
CA PRO A 7 -12.86 4.63 -6.60
C PRO A 7 -12.13 3.34 -6.21
N THR A 8 -10.82 3.44 -6.07
CA THR A 8 -9.95 2.28 -5.79
C THR A 8 -10.15 1.85 -4.34
N ARG A 9 -10.50 0.58 -4.11
CA ARG A 9 -10.67 0.05 -2.75
C ARG A 9 -9.32 -0.04 -2.07
N ALA A 10 -9.17 0.62 -0.93
CA ALA A 10 -7.90 0.71 -0.26
C ALA A 10 -8.01 0.35 1.23
N ILE A 11 -6.94 -0.21 1.79
CA ILE A 11 -6.76 -0.22 3.25
C ILE A 11 -5.73 0.82 3.64
N ALA A 12 -5.92 1.45 4.81
CA ALA A 12 -4.90 2.30 5.41
C ALA A 12 -4.15 1.51 6.48
N LEU A 13 -2.81 1.53 6.44
CA LEU A 13 -1.97 1.04 7.51
C LEU A 13 -1.38 2.24 8.24
N LEU A 14 -1.71 2.37 9.52
CA LEU A 14 -1.39 3.50 10.36
C LEU A 14 -0.52 3.07 11.54
N HIS A 15 0.56 3.82 11.76
CA HIS A 15 1.33 3.81 12.99
C HIS A 15 0.82 4.93 13.92
N GLY A 16 1.02 4.80 15.23
CA GLY A 16 0.39 5.62 16.28
C GLY A 16 0.66 7.13 16.22
N THR A 17 1.63 7.57 15.41
CA THR A 17 1.97 8.99 15.20
C THR A 17 1.47 9.55 13.86
N HIS A 18 0.54 8.88 13.18
CA HIS A 18 0.07 9.34 11.87
C HIS A 18 -0.62 10.71 11.92
N ASP A 19 -0.36 11.53 10.91
CA ASP A 19 -1.13 12.76 10.66
C ASP A 19 -2.39 12.43 9.83
N PRO A 20 -3.60 12.67 10.36
CA PRO A 20 -4.84 12.40 9.64
C PRO A 20 -5.00 13.27 8.38
N ALA A 21 -4.44 14.49 8.35
CA ALA A 21 -4.54 15.37 7.19
C ALA A 21 -3.79 14.80 5.98
N THR A 22 -2.64 14.17 6.21
CA THR A 22 -1.87 13.47 5.18
C THR A 22 -2.66 12.29 4.59
N LEU A 23 -3.34 11.49 5.42
CA LEU A 23 -4.17 10.39 4.95
C LEU A 23 -5.35 10.89 4.09
N GLU A 24 -6.01 11.96 4.50
CA GLU A 24 -7.12 12.57 3.74
C GLU A 24 -6.64 13.14 2.40
N ALA A 25 -5.47 13.79 2.38
CA ALA A 25 -4.86 14.29 1.16
C ALA A 25 -4.56 13.16 0.17
N LEU A 26 -3.98 12.05 0.64
CA LEU A 26 -3.70 10.87 -0.18
C LEU A 26 -4.99 10.21 -0.70
N THR A 27 -6.00 10.08 0.14
CA THR A 27 -7.29 9.49 -0.21
C THR A 27 -7.96 10.28 -1.34
N ARG A 28 -7.95 11.62 -1.26
CA ARG A 28 -8.47 12.50 -2.30
C ARG A 28 -7.64 12.46 -3.58
N LYS A 29 -6.31 12.57 -3.46
CA LYS A 29 -5.37 12.58 -4.58
C LYS A 29 -5.48 11.30 -5.43
N HIS A 30 -5.61 10.15 -4.78
CA HIS A 30 -5.64 8.85 -5.43
C HIS A 30 -7.06 8.28 -5.63
N ARG A 31 -8.10 9.05 -5.30
CA ARG A 31 -9.52 8.63 -5.38
C ARG A 31 -9.76 7.28 -4.70
N LEU A 32 -9.28 7.16 -3.46
CA LEU A 32 -9.33 5.94 -2.69
C LEU A 32 -10.65 5.85 -1.92
N HIS A 33 -11.19 4.64 -1.86
CA HIS A 33 -12.28 4.27 -0.97
C HIS A 33 -11.72 3.38 0.12
N LEU A 34 -11.50 3.95 1.30
CA LEU A 34 -10.95 3.23 2.44
C LEU A 34 -11.97 2.20 2.95
N VAL A 35 -11.68 0.91 2.76
CA VAL A 35 -12.54 -0.21 3.22
C VAL A 35 -12.13 -0.71 4.61
N TYR A 36 -10.92 -0.37 5.06
CA TYR A 36 -10.45 -0.70 6.40
C TYR A 36 -9.24 0.15 6.80
N THR A 37 -9.10 0.38 8.10
CA THR A 37 -7.94 1.05 8.70
C THR A 37 -7.34 0.13 9.74
N VAL A 38 -6.07 -0.20 9.56
CA VAL A 38 -5.26 -1.01 10.47
C VAL A 38 -4.37 -0.07 11.26
N HIS A 39 -4.45 -0.11 12.58
CA HIS A 39 -3.46 0.52 13.46
C HIS A 39 -2.46 -0.54 13.90
N ALA A 40 -1.20 -0.40 13.53
CA ALA A 40 -0.17 -1.40 13.73
C ALA A 40 1.09 -0.77 14.31
N ASP A 41 1.15 -0.69 15.64
CA ASP A 41 2.34 -0.29 16.40
C ASP A 41 3.24 -1.51 16.65
N VAL A 42 3.69 -2.13 15.57
CA VAL A 42 4.48 -3.35 15.57
C VAL A 42 5.68 -3.21 14.64
N THR A 43 6.59 -4.19 14.66
CA THR A 43 7.72 -4.21 13.73
C THR A 43 7.24 -4.15 12.28
N ALA A 44 8.00 -3.47 11.43
CA ALA A 44 7.58 -3.14 10.08
C ALA A 44 7.31 -4.38 9.22
N VAL A 45 8.03 -5.48 9.46
CA VAL A 45 7.77 -6.80 8.82
C VAL A 45 6.38 -7.33 9.19
N LEU A 46 6.01 -7.29 10.47
CA LEU A 46 4.70 -7.77 10.91
C LEU A 46 3.58 -6.87 10.39
N ALA A 47 3.80 -5.54 10.38
CA ALA A 47 2.87 -4.58 9.81
C ALA A 47 2.61 -4.85 8.31
N ALA A 48 3.65 -5.20 7.54
CA ALA A 48 3.51 -5.58 6.14
C ALA A 48 2.67 -6.86 5.95
N LEU A 49 2.86 -7.89 6.80
CA LEU A 49 2.08 -9.12 6.74
C LEU A 49 0.61 -8.90 7.12
N ILE A 50 0.35 -8.09 8.15
CA ILE A 50 -1.01 -7.71 8.55
C ILE A 50 -1.70 -6.95 7.40
N ALA A 51 -1.00 -6.04 6.73
CA ALA A 51 -1.53 -5.33 5.58
C ALA A 51 -1.90 -6.30 4.44
N VAL A 52 -1.02 -7.26 4.12
CA VAL A 52 -1.30 -8.30 3.11
C VAL A 52 -2.54 -9.12 3.48
N GLN A 53 -2.68 -9.54 4.73
CA GLN A 53 -3.86 -10.29 5.18
C GLN A 53 -5.14 -9.48 4.97
N HIS A 54 -5.16 -8.21 5.38
CA HIS A 54 -6.34 -7.36 5.23
C HIS A 54 -6.67 -7.01 3.77
N VAL A 55 -5.66 -6.91 2.90
CA VAL A 55 -5.88 -6.78 1.46
C VAL A 55 -6.66 -7.97 0.92
N LEU A 56 -6.25 -9.19 1.29
CA LEU A 56 -6.89 -10.42 0.84
C LEU A 56 -8.31 -10.56 1.42
N ASP A 57 -8.48 -10.32 2.72
CA ASP A 57 -9.77 -10.46 3.41
C ASP A 57 -10.83 -9.47 2.90
N ARG A 58 -10.40 -8.28 2.45
CA ARG A 58 -11.31 -7.19 2.06
C ARG A 58 -11.41 -6.98 0.55
N ALA A 59 -10.69 -7.79 -0.22
CA ALA A 59 -10.50 -7.60 -1.66
C ALA A 59 -10.17 -6.13 -1.97
N ALA A 60 -9.10 -5.62 -1.33
CA ALA A 60 -8.60 -4.28 -1.57
C ALA A 60 -7.60 -4.28 -2.73
N ASP A 61 -7.60 -3.22 -3.51
CA ASP A 61 -6.72 -3.05 -4.66
C ASP A 61 -5.46 -2.24 -4.30
N ALA A 62 -5.49 -1.50 -3.18
CA ALA A 62 -4.40 -0.66 -2.72
C ALA A 62 -4.21 -0.70 -1.19
N VAL A 63 -2.99 -0.41 -0.76
CA VAL A 63 -2.59 -0.15 0.62
C VAL A 63 -2.00 1.25 0.68
N VAL A 64 -2.46 2.06 1.63
CA VAL A 64 -1.92 3.39 1.90
C VAL A 64 -1.12 3.35 3.19
N ILE A 65 0.15 3.76 3.12
CA ILE A 65 1.05 3.89 4.27
C ILE A 65 1.63 5.31 4.26
N PRO A 66 0.95 6.29 4.90
CA PRO A 66 1.35 7.69 4.83
C PRO A 66 2.77 7.97 5.34
N HIS A 67 3.23 7.19 6.33
CA HIS A 67 4.48 7.36 7.06
C HIS A 67 5.48 6.24 6.72
N LEU A 68 5.44 5.70 5.50
CA LEU A 68 6.39 4.65 5.09
C LEU A 68 7.84 5.13 5.21
N ASP A 69 8.10 6.40 4.92
CA ASP A 69 9.42 7.00 4.95
C ASP A 69 10.01 7.06 6.39
N ASP A 70 9.16 6.91 7.42
CA ASP A 70 9.55 6.82 8.84
C ASP A 70 9.74 5.37 9.33
N LEU A 71 9.43 4.36 8.50
CA LEU A 71 9.49 2.95 8.87
C LEU A 71 10.88 2.35 8.57
N GLU A 72 11.24 1.30 9.31
CA GLU A 72 12.58 0.69 9.29
C GLU A 72 13.07 0.38 7.87
N ALA A 73 14.25 0.92 7.53
CA ALA A 73 14.94 0.64 6.29
C ALA A 73 15.24 -0.87 6.15
N GLY A 74 14.98 -1.44 4.98
CA GLY A 74 15.14 -2.88 4.72
C GLY A 74 13.88 -3.72 4.92
N THR A 75 12.78 -3.11 5.39
CA THR A 75 11.48 -3.78 5.47
C THR A 75 11.00 -4.22 4.08
N PRO A 76 10.54 -5.48 3.91
CA PRO A 76 10.15 -6.03 2.62
C PRO A 76 8.76 -5.52 2.17
N TRP A 77 8.56 -4.22 2.06
CA TRP A 77 7.30 -3.62 1.60
C TRP A 77 6.89 -4.05 0.18
N TRP A 78 7.83 -4.58 -0.59
CA TRP A 78 7.55 -5.28 -1.86
C TRP A 78 6.57 -6.45 -1.70
N VAL A 79 6.44 -7.05 -0.50
CA VAL A 79 5.44 -8.10 -0.26
C VAL A 79 4.02 -7.59 -0.46
N VAL A 80 3.77 -6.31 -0.12
CA VAL A 80 2.49 -5.64 -0.34
C VAL A 80 2.25 -5.45 -1.84
N THR A 81 3.28 -5.04 -2.59
CA THR A 81 3.19 -4.84 -4.04
C THR A 81 2.91 -6.14 -4.81
N ARG A 82 3.02 -7.32 -4.20
CA ARG A 82 2.61 -8.60 -4.82
C ARG A 82 1.09 -8.68 -4.97
N VAL A 83 0.34 -8.11 -4.03
CA VAL A 83 -1.12 -8.30 -3.91
C VAL A 83 -1.93 -7.03 -4.17
N ALA A 84 -1.36 -5.85 -3.92
CA ALA A 84 -2.03 -4.56 -4.07
C ALA A 84 -1.05 -3.47 -4.52
N ASP A 85 -1.56 -2.32 -4.96
CA ASP A 85 -0.74 -1.12 -5.09
C ASP A 85 -0.33 -0.61 -3.71
N LEU A 86 0.90 -0.14 -3.56
CA LEU A 86 1.37 0.51 -2.33
C LEU A 86 1.48 2.01 -2.56
N ILE A 87 0.75 2.82 -1.78
CA ILE A 87 0.72 4.27 -1.88
C ILE A 87 1.32 4.84 -0.59
N THR A 88 2.35 5.66 -0.74
CA THR A 88 2.99 6.39 0.37
C THR A 88 2.71 7.89 0.25
N ALA A 89 3.17 8.70 1.21
CA ALA A 89 3.11 10.16 1.08
C ALA A 89 3.81 10.64 -0.20
N THR A 90 4.92 9.99 -0.54
CA THR A 90 5.84 10.45 -1.59
C THR A 90 5.56 9.78 -2.94
N GLN A 91 5.25 8.48 -2.96
CA GLN A 91 5.20 7.69 -4.20
C GLN A 91 4.12 6.61 -4.19
N ARG A 92 3.63 6.25 -5.39
CA ARG A 92 2.85 5.03 -5.63
C ARG A 92 3.74 3.97 -6.27
N TYR A 93 3.75 2.80 -5.67
CA TYR A 93 4.36 1.58 -6.19
C TYR A 93 3.25 0.67 -6.71
N PRO A 94 3.17 0.43 -8.03
CA PRO A 94 2.11 -0.40 -8.59
C PRO A 94 2.25 -1.86 -8.17
N ARG A 95 1.15 -2.61 -8.22
CA ARG A 95 1.17 -4.05 -8.05
C ARG A 95 2.12 -4.67 -9.08
N ARG A 96 2.88 -5.68 -8.66
CA ARG A 96 4.01 -6.31 -9.39
C ARG A 96 5.23 -5.41 -9.57
N TRP A 97 5.29 -4.26 -8.91
CA TRP A 97 6.53 -3.49 -8.78
C TRP A 97 7.61 -4.35 -8.10
N GLY A 98 8.75 -4.52 -8.77
CA GLY A 98 9.86 -5.35 -8.32
C GLY A 98 9.87 -6.79 -8.86
N ILE A 99 8.91 -7.20 -9.70
CA ILE A 99 9.03 -8.44 -10.49
C ILE A 99 9.78 -8.13 -11.78
N THR A 100 11.08 -7.87 -11.68
CA THR A 100 11.95 -8.07 -12.85
C THR A 100 12.17 -9.58 -12.93
N ALA A 101 11.50 -10.25 -13.85
CA ALA A 101 11.88 -11.62 -14.18
C ALA A 101 13.35 -11.60 -14.63
N PRO A 102 14.24 -12.46 -14.11
CA PRO A 102 15.55 -12.62 -14.74
C PRO A 102 15.29 -13.09 -16.17
N THR A 103 15.66 -12.27 -17.15
CA THR A 103 15.73 -12.69 -18.55
C THR A 103 16.70 -13.88 -18.60
N PRO A 104 16.28 -15.08 -19.03
CA PRO A 104 17.23 -16.17 -19.22
C PRO A 104 18.26 -15.71 -20.26
N PRO A 105 19.56 -15.96 -20.05
CA PRO A 105 20.53 -15.72 -21.11
C PRO A 105 20.18 -16.63 -22.29
N GLU A 106 19.87 -16.01 -23.43
CA GLU A 106 19.78 -16.68 -24.72
C GLU A 106 21.19 -17.23 -25.03
N GLN A 107 21.28 -18.56 -25.18
CA GLN A 107 22.45 -19.31 -25.66
C GLN A 107 22.00 -20.11 -26.87
#